data_AF-K9AM59-F1
#
_entry.id   AF-K9AM59-F1
#
_cell.length_a   1.000
_cell.length_b   1.000
_cell.length_c   1.000
_cell.angle_alpha   90.00
_cell.angle_beta   90.00
_cell.angle_gamma   90.00
#
_symmetry.space_group_name_H-M   'P 1'
#
loop_
_entity.id
_entity.type
_entity.pdbx_description
1 polymer ?
#
loop_
_entity_poly.entity_id
_entity_poly.type
_entity_poly.pdbx_seq_one_letter_code
_entity_poly.pdbx_strand_id
1 'polypeptide(L)'
;MTDLERNTALLLIRRGHTSPSAEDYAEFTPEQKEGWDPPTAITDAQRALWEANLAEVVVTSACGCGMCPTVDLDPVDGKTVRSDDDLVLSAYLPDALLYLIIDEGVPSSLELAPLDDSVAYAEFPPAERIEF
;
A
#
# COMPACT_ATOMS: atom_id res chain seq x y z
N MET A 1 3.94 -15.35 2.81
CA MET A 1 3.13 -14.57 1.85
C MET A 1 2.59 -15.52 0.80
N THR A 2 1.30 -15.44 0.49
CA THR A 2 0.68 -16.15 -0.62
C THR A 2 1.09 -15.55 -1.96
N ASP A 3 0.88 -16.27 -3.06
CA ASP A 3 1.14 -15.73 -4.40
C ASP A 3 0.26 -14.50 -4.71
N LEU A 4 -0.96 -14.48 -4.17
CA LEU A 4 -1.91 -13.39 -4.36
C LEU A 4 -1.45 -12.13 -3.63
N GLU A 5 -1.12 -12.22 -2.34
CA GLU A 5 -0.50 -11.11 -1.57
C GLU A 5 0.74 -10.56 -2.27
N ARG A 6 1.63 -11.45 -2.74
CA ARG A 6 2.87 -11.04 -3.43
C ARG A 6 2.58 -10.30 -4.72
N ASN A 7 1.68 -10.82 -5.54
CA ASN A 7 1.34 -10.21 -6.82
C ASN A 7 0.65 -8.85 -6.62
N THR A 8 -0.21 -8.72 -5.61
CA THR A 8 -0.87 -7.46 -5.25
C THR A 8 0.15 -6.43 -4.78
N ALA A 9 1.07 -6.80 -3.89
CA ALA A 9 2.16 -5.92 -3.45
C ALA A 9 3.07 -5.50 -4.60
N LEU A 10 3.46 -6.42 -5.50
CA LEU A 10 4.23 -6.08 -6.70
C LEU A 10 3.49 -5.11 -7.61
N LEU A 11 2.17 -5.25 -7.75
CA LEU A 11 1.37 -4.35 -8.56
C LEU A 11 1.38 -2.93 -7.99
N LEU A 12 1.22 -2.78 -6.68
CA LEU A 12 1.37 -1.50 -5.97
C LEU A 12 2.78 -0.93 -6.11
N ILE A 13 3.84 -1.73 -5.94
CA ILE A 13 5.23 -1.27 -6.13
C ILE A 13 5.46 -0.75 -7.54
N ARG A 14 4.81 -1.32 -8.56
CA ARG A 14 5.04 -0.93 -9.96
C ARG A 14 4.18 0.23 -10.42
N ARG A 15 2.94 0.32 -9.92
CA ARG A 15 1.91 1.22 -10.47
C ARG A 15 1.29 2.16 -9.44
N GLY A 16 1.42 1.81 -8.16
CA GLY A 16 0.94 2.62 -7.05
C GLY A 16 1.60 3.98 -7.01
N HIS A 17 0.82 4.93 -6.51
CA HIS A 17 1.19 6.32 -6.29
C HIS A 17 0.86 6.68 -4.83
N THR A 18 1.52 7.73 -4.31
CA THR A 18 1.13 8.32 -3.04
C THR A 18 -0.09 9.20 -3.25
N SER A 19 -1.07 9.10 -2.37
CA SER A 19 -2.24 9.98 -2.33
C SER A 19 -2.17 10.87 -1.09
N PRO A 20 -2.49 12.18 -1.18
CA PRO A 20 -2.85 12.89 -2.40
C PRO A 20 -1.69 13.08 -3.38
N SER A 21 -1.96 12.90 -4.66
CA SER A 21 -1.02 13.04 -5.77
C SER A 21 -0.98 14.46 -6.32
N ALA A 22 -0.03 14.73 -7.23
CA ALA A 22 -0.01 16.00 -7.96
C ALA A 22 -1.21 16.19 -8.88
N GLU A 23 -1.87 15.12 -9.31
CA GLU A 23 -3.08 15.17 -10.12
C GLU A 23 -4.28 15.61 -9.27
N ASP A 24 -4.35 15.13 -8.01
CA ASP A 24 -5.41 15.47 -7.06
C ASP A 24 -5.44 16.96 -6.70
N TYR A 25 -4.29 17.64 -6.79
CA TYR A 25 -4.17 19.07 -6.49
C TYR A 25 -5.11 19.96 -7.31
N ALA A 26 -5.45 19.55 -8.54
CA ALA A 26 -6.38 20.31 -9.37
C ALA A 26 -7.74 20.45 -8.68
N GLU A 27 -8.15 19.45 -7.90
CA GLU A 27 -9.44 19.36 -7.23
C GLU A 27 -9.45 19.94 -5.81
N PHE A 28 -8.29 20.28 -5.26
CA PHE A 28 -8.17 20.80 -3.90
C PHE A 28 -8.91 22.13 -3.70
N THR A 29 -9.54 22.28 -2.52
CA THR A 29 -10.02 23.58 -2.03
C THR A 29 -8.86 24.53 -1.79
N PRO A 30 -9.07 25.86 -1.79
CA PRO A 30 -8.01 26.83 -1.49
C PRO A 30 -7.26 26.55 -0.17
N GLU A 31 -7.99 26.11 0.86
CA GLU A 31 -7.41 25.77 2.17
C GLU A 31 -6.52 24.52 2.09
N GLN A 32 -6.92 23.51 1.32
CA GLN A 32 -6.09 22.32 1.08
C GLN A 32 -4.81 22.68 0.32
N LYS A 33 -4.89 23.64 -0.62
CA LYS A 33 -3.71 24.10 -1.38
C LYS A 33 -2.70 24.84 -0.51
N GLU A 34 -3.16 25.65 0.45
CA GLU A 34 -2.28 26.42 1.35
C GLU A 34 -1.44 25.51 2.24
N GLY A 35 -1.98 24.36 2.65
CA GLY A 35 -1.29 23.37 3.47
C GLY A 35 -0.64 22.22 2.69
N TRP A 36 -0.66 22.23 1.36
CA TRP A 36 -0.15 21.11 0.58
C TRP A 36 1.37 21.13 0.47
N ASP A 37 1.99 20.05 0.96
CA ASP A 37 3.37 19.69 0.64
C ASP A 37 3.36 18.55 -0.39
N PRO A 38 3.78 18.78 -1.64
CA PRO A 38 3.72 17.76 -2.67
C PRO A 38 4.66 16.60 -2.33
N PRO A 39 4.23 15.34 -2.50
CA PRO A 39 5.08 14.20 -2.20
C PRO A 39 6.32 14.18 -3.10
N THR A 40 7.44 13.73 -2.54
CA THR A 40 8.66 13.50 -3.33
C THR A 40 8.38 12.44 -4.40
N ALA A 41 8.79 12.72 -5.65
CA ALA A 41 8.56 11.81 -6.76
C ALA A 41 9.25 10.45 -6.53
N ILE A 42 8.50 9.37 -6.73
CA ILE A 42 9.01 8.00 -6.63
C ILE A 42 9.91 7.70 -7.83
N THR A 43 11.12 7.22 -7.57
CA THR A 43 12.11 6.86 -8.58
C THR A 43 12.08 5.37 -8.93
N ASP A 44 12.57 5.01 -10.12
CA ASP A 44 12.72 3.61 -10.53
C ASP A 44 13.65 2.82 -9.59
N ALA A 45 14.67 3.48 -9.03
CA ALA A 45 15.59 2.87 -8.08
C ALA A 45 14.89 2.50 -6.76
N GLN A 46 13.97 3.34 -6.29
CA GLN A 46 13.14 3.03 -5.12
C GLN A 46 12.23 1.83 -5.43
N ARG A 47 11.54 1.82 -6.58
CA ARG A 47 10.68 0.68 -6.96
C ARG A 47 11.48 -0.62 -7.03
N ALA A 48 12.67 -0.60 -7.63
CA ALA A 48 13.55 -1.76 -7.69
C ALA A 48 14.02 -2.24 -6.30
N LEU A 49 14.33 -1.31 -5.39
CA LEU A 49 14.66 -1.63 -4.00
C LEU A 49 13.49 -2.31 -3.29
N TRP A 50 12.28 -1.76 -3.44
CA TRP A 50 11.08 -2.32 -2.82
C TRP A 50 10.73 -3.70 -3.37
N GLU A 51 10.86 -3.93 -4.68
CA GLU A 51 10.66 -5.27 -5.27
C GLU A 51 11.66 -6.28 -4.73
N ALA A 52 12.94 -5.90 -4.58
CA ALA A 52 13.96 -6.76 -4.01
C ALA A 52 13.66 -7.08 -2.53
N ASN A 53 13.30 -6.08 -1.74
CA ASN A 53 12.98 -6.27 -0.32
C ASN A 53 11.68 -7.07 -0.12
N LEU A 54 10.69 -6.95 -1.01
CA LEU A 54 9.47 -7.77 -0.96
C LEU A 54 9.76 -9.27 -1.06
N ALA A 55 10.84 -9.67 -1.74
CA ALA A 55 11.25 -11.07 -1.82
C ALA A 55 11.76 -11.62 -0.48
N GLU A 56 12.19 -10.73 0.41
CA GLU A 56 12.87 -11.04 1.68
C GLU A 56 11.99 -10.79 2.92
N VAL A 57 10.68 -10.56 2.74
CA VAL A 57 9.71 -10.41 3.84
C VAL A 57 8.76 -11.59 3.95
N VAL A 58 8.28 -11.82 5.17
CA VAL A 58 7.29 -12.85 5.51
C VAL A 58 6.09 -12.21 6.18
N VAL A 59 4.93 -12.84 6.03
CA VAL A 59 3.72 -12.45 6.76
C VAL A 59 3.89 -12.88 8.21
N THR A 60 3.82 -11.93 9.13
CA THR A 60 3.95 -12.18 10.57
C THR A 60 2.63 -12.06 11.31
N SER A 61 1.67 -11.34 10.73
CA SER A 61 0.36 -11.08 11.31
C SER A 61 -0.68 -10.92 10.20
N ALA A 62 -1.93 -11.26 10.52
CA ALA A 62 -3.08 -11.02 9.65
C ALA A 62 -4.16 -10.32 10.47
N CYS A 63 -4.93 -9.45 9.82
CA CYS A 63 -6.04 -8.76 10.46
C CYS A 63 -7.10 -9.77 10.90
N GLY A 64 -7.50 -9.67 12.18
CA GLY A 64 -8.46 -10.58 12.80
C GLY A 64 -9.92 -10.12 12.72
N CYS A 65 -10.23 -9.03 12.02
CA CYS A 65 -11.57 -8.45 12.03
C CYS A 65 -12.61 -9.27 11.24
N GLY A 66 -12.15 -10.17 10.36
CA GLY A 66 -13.00 -10.99 9.50
C GLY A 66 -13.62 -10.25 8.30
N MET A 67 -13.26 -8.98 8.10
CA MET A 67 -13.76 -8.15 7.00
C MET A 67 -12.71 -7.82 5.94
N CYS A 68 -11.41 -7.94 6.27
CA CYS A 68 -10.34 -7.69 5.33
C CYS A 68 -9.21 -8.71 5.41
N PRO A 69 -8.44 -8.88 4.31
CA PRO A 69 -7.29 -9.76 4.22
C PRO A 69 -5.96 -9.07 4.60
N THR A 70 -6.00 -7.90 5.27
CA THR A 70 -4.79 -7.12 5.61
C THR A 70 -3.74 -7.98 6.34
N VAL A 71 -2.47 -7.82 5.97
CA VAL A 71 -1.34 -8.57 6.55
C VAL A 71 -0.16 -7.66 6.88
N ASP A 72 0.48 -7.94 8.01
CA ASP A 72 1.77 -7.34 8.39
C ASP A 72 2.94 -8.14 7.85
N LEU A 73 4.00 -7.44 7.49
CA LEU A 73 5.22 -7.97 6.90
C LEU A 73 6.45 -7.59 7.74
N ASP A 74 7.33 -8.56 7.97
CA ASP A 74 8.66 -8.35 8.53
C ASP A 74 9.73 -9.05 7.67
N PRO A 75 10.96 -8.53 7.61
CA PRO A 75 12.10 -9.24 7.05
C PRO A 75 12.27 -10.62 7.66
N VAL A 76 12.68 -11.61 6.87
CA VAL A 76 12.97 -12.98 7.36
C VAL A 76 13.94 -12.98 8.55
N ASP A 77 14.94 -12.09 8.50
CA ASP A 77 16.03 -12.03 9.49
C ASP A 77 15.81 -10.98 10.58
N GLY A 78 14.61 -10.40 10.71
CA GLY A 78 14.40 -9.32 11.67
C GLY A 78 12.96 -8.86 11.81
N LYS A 79 12.82 -7.60 12.23
CA LYS A 79 11.54 -6.89 12.29
C LYS A 79 11.69 -5.57 11.60
N THR A 80 10.65 -5.17 10.89
CA THR A 80 10.59 -3.82 10.33
C THR A 80 10.48 -2.83 11.47
N VAL A 81 11.34 -1.81 11.48
CA VAL A 81 11.16 -0.67 12.37
C VAL A 81 10.12 0.23 11.71
N ARG A 82 8.95 0.35 12.34
CA ARG A 82 7.88 1.23 11.83
C ARG A 82 8.31 2.69 12.01
N SER A 83 8.14 3.48 10.98
CA SER A 83 8.49 4.89 10.90
C SER A 83 7.22 5.74 10.89
N ASP A 84 7.29 6.93 11.48
CA ASP A 84 6.24 7.95 11.31
C ASP A 84 6.34 8.64 9.93
N ASP A 85 7.45 8.45 9.22
CA ASP A 85 7.72 8.93 7.85
C ASP A 85 7.60 7.79 6.82
N ASP A 86 6.62 6.90 7.00
CA ASP A 86 6.36 5.79 6.09
C ASP A 86 5.88 6.28 4.72
N LEU A 87 6.16 5.49 3.68
CA LEU A 87 5.65 5.73 2.35
C LEU A 87 4.48 4.80 2.06
N VAL A 88 3.32 5.38 1.77
CA VAL A 88 2.09 4.63 1.45
C VAL A 88 1.85 4.67 -0.05
N LEU A 89 1.97 3.51 -0.70
CA LEU A 89 1.49 3.33 -2.08
C LEU A 89 0.02 2.97 -2.05
N SER A 90 -0.77 3.68 -2.85
CA SER A 90 -2.22 3.51 -2.91
C SER A 90 -2.70 3.03 -4.27
N ALA A 91 -3.80 2.29 -4.22
CA ALA A 91 -4.64 1.90 -5.34
C ALA A 91 -6.09 1.79 -4.84
N TYR A 92 -7.03 1.68 -5.76
CA TYR A 92 -8.45 1.78 -5.46
C TYR A 92 -9.22 0.59 -6.01
N LEU A 93 -10.30 0.27 -5.30
CA LEU A 93 -11.41 -0.51 -5.78
C LEU A 93 -12.69 0.33 -5.61
N PRO A 94 -13.77 0.02 -6.35
CA PRO A 94 -15.04 0.75 -6.19
C PRO A 94 -15.59 0.78 -4.75
N ASP A 95 -15.26 -0.22 -3.94
CA ASP A 95 -15.79 -0.44 -2.58
C ASP A 95 -14.68 -0.66 -1.53
N ALA A 96 -13.41 -0.45 -1.86
CA ALA A 96 -12.29 -0.63 -0.94
C ALA A 96 -11.07 0.24 -1.32
N LEU A 97 -10.24 0.54 -0.33
CA LEU A 97 -8.93 1.17 -0.49
C LEU A 97 -7.85 0.11 -0.34
N LEU A 98 -6.83 0.16 -1.18
CA LEU A 98 -5.72 -0.78 -1.17
C LEU A 98 -4.41 -0.03 -0.95
N TYR A 99 -3.66 -0.45 0.07
CA TYR A 99 -2.41 0.20 0.47
C TYR A 99 -1.27 -0.79 0.59
N LEU A 100 -0.07 -0.34 0.22
CA LEU A 100 1.19 -0.95 0.61
C LEU A 100 2.01 0.08 1.38
N ILE A 101 2.26 -0.21 2.65
CA ILE A 101 3.09 0.62 3.52
C ILE A 101 4.55 0.18 3.39
N ILE A 102 5.44 1.15 3.25
CA ILE A 102 6.88 0.95 3.07
C ILE A 102 7.64 1.76 4.12
N ASP A 103 8.28 1.04 5.04
CA ASP A 103 9.08 1.59 6.13
C ASP A 103 10.57 1.46 5.80
N GLU A 104 11.30 2.57 5.72
CA GLU A 104 12.74 2.59 5.39
C GLU A 104 13.10 1.80 4.12
N GLY A 105 12.17 1.73 3.15
CA GLY A 105 12.32 0.98 1.91
C GLY A 105 11.97 -0.51 2.00
N VAL A 106 11.40 -0.97 3.11
CA VAL A 106 10.94 -2.35 3.32
C VAL A 106 9.41 -2.37 3.37
N PRO A 107 8.73 -3.16 2.52
CA PRO A 107 7.29 -3.37 2.64
C PRO A 107 6.92 -3.95 4.01
N SER A 108 6.03 -3.28 4.72
CA SER A 108 5.74 -3.58 6.14
C SER A 108 4.29 -3.93 6.41
N SER A 109 3.36 -3.51 5.55
CA SER A 109 1.94 -3.88 5.64
C SER A 109 1.31 -3.81 4.26
N LEU A 110 0.51 -4.83 3.91
CA LEU A 110 -0.37 -4.82 2.74
C LEU A 110 -1.81 -4.78 3.25
N GLU A 111 -2.52 -3.69 2.96
CA GLU A 111 -3.83 -3.42 3.54
C GLU A 111 -4.91 -3.32 2.48
N LEU A 112 -6.07 -3.92 2.76
CA LEU A 112 -7.27 -3.70 1.99
C LEU A 112 -8.38 -3.29 2.95
N ALA A 113 -8.82 -2.04 2.88
CA ALA A 113 -9.84 -1.48 3.75
C ALA A 113 -11.16 -1.33 2.98
N PRO A 114 -12.19 -2.14 3.28
CA PRO A 114 -13.53 -1.92 2.74
C PRO A 114 -14.05 -0.53 3.11
N LEU A 115 -14.76 0.13 2.19
CA LEU A 115 -15.37 1.44 2.40
C LEU A 115 -16.72 1.37 3.15
N ASP A 116 -17.31 0.18 3.19
CA ASP A 116 -18.61 -0.09 3.79
C ASP A 116 -18.53 -1.34 4.67
N ASP A 117 -19.04 -1.26 5.91
CA ASP A 117 -19.02 -2.34 6.90
C ASP A 117 -19.81 -3.60 6.46
N SER A 118 -20.65 -3.50 5.43
CA SER A 118 -21.35 -4.63 4.84
C SER A 118 -20.53 -5.41 3.80
N VAL A 119 -19.38 -4.86 3.39
CA VAL A 119 -18.46 -5.48 2.43
C VAL A 119 -17.32 -6.19 3.18
N ALA A 120 -17.10 -7.46 2.82
CA ALA A 120 -16.02 -8.25 3.38
C ALA A 120 -15.18 -8.89 2.26
N TYR A 121 -13.87 -8.80 2.42
CA TYR A 121 -12.88 -9.44 1.56
C TYR A 121 -12.16 -10.54 2.33
N ALA A 122 -12.29 -11.77 1.86
CA ALA A 122 -11.56 -12.92 2.44
C ALA A 122 -10.12 -13.02 1.92
N GLU A 123 -9.86 -12.46 0.74
CA GLU A 123 -8.57 -12.46 0.06
C GLU A 123 -8.40 -11.14 -0.72
N PHE A 124 -7.16 -10.82 -1.09
CA PHE A 124 -6.89 -9.66 -1.94
C PHE A 124 -7.55 -9.84 -3.32
N PRO A 125 -8.03 -8.75 -3.95
CA PRO A 125 -8.64 -8.83 -5.26
C PRO A 125 -7.62 -9.21 -6.34
N PRO A 126 -8.07 -9.83 -7.45
CA PRO A 126 -7.20 -10.03 -8.61
C PRO A 126 -6.84 -8.69 -9.28
N ALA A 127 -5.72 -8.67 -10.00
CA ALA A 127 -5.11 -7.46 -10.52
C ALA A 127 -6.03 -6.64 -11.46
N GLU A 128 -6.95 -7.29 -12.17
CA GLU A 128 -7.85 -6.61 -13.12
C GLU A 128 -8.93 -5.77 -12.43
N ARG A 129 -9.13 -5.96 -11.12
CA ARG A 129 -10.07 -5.18 -10.31
C ARG A 129 -9.44 -3.97 -9.62
N ILE A 130 -8.12 -3.81 -9.73
CA ILE A 130 -7.37 -2.77 -9.03
C ILE A 130 -7.15 -1.57 -9.97
N GLU A 131 -7.58 -0.40 -9.52
CA GLU A 131 -7.50 0.88 -10.23
C GLU A 131 -6.38 1.76 -9.64
N PHE A 132 -5.71 2.52 -10.50
CA PHE A 132 -4.55 3.36 -10.17
C PHE A 132 -4.73 4.74 -10.80
#